data_AF-A0A958VIK2-F1
#
_entry.id   AF-A0A958VIK2-F1
#
_cell.length_a   1.000
_cell.length_b   1.000
_cell.length_c   1.000
_cell.angle_alpha   90.00
_cell.angle_beta   90.00
_cell.angle_gamma   90.00
#
_symmetry.space_group_name_H-M   'P 1'
#
loop_
_entity.id
_entity.type
_entity.pdbx_description
1 polymer ?
#
loop_
_entity_poly.entity_id
_entity_poly.type
_entity_poly.pdbx_seq_one_letter_code
_entity_poly.pdbx_strand_id
1 'polypeptide(L)' 'MSMKEKGLLAKPTYGNIIRFAPPLVITKPQLKECIQIICDTLVEFEKK' A
#
# COMPACT_ATOMS: atom_id res chain seq x y z
N MET A 1 12.34 -1.94 3.34
CA MET A 1 11.50 -0.73 3.43
C MET A 1 10.19 -1.02 2.73
N SER A 2 9.13 -1.36 3.47
CA SER A 2 8.22 -2.44 3.04
C SER A 2 7.27 -2.15 1.86
N MET A 3 6.55 -1.02 1.81
CA MET A 3 5.57 -0.76 0.73
C MET A 3 6.19 -0.21 -0.57
N LYS A 4 7.25 0.60 -0.44
CA LYS A 4 7.94 1.22 -1.57
C LYS A 4 8.64 0.18 -2.46
N GLU A 5 9.20 -0.87 -1.86
CA GLU A 5 9.85 -1.97 -2.58
C GLU A 5 8.83 -2.85 -3.33
N LYS A 6 7.58 -2.93 -2.84
CA LYS A 6 6.47 -3.65 -3.48
C LYS A 6 5.74 -2.81 -4.54
N GLY A 7 6.28 -1.65 -4.94
CA GLY A 7 5.73 -0.80 -5.99
C GLY A 7 4.60 0.13 -5.55
N LEU A 8 4.32 0.22 -4.25
CA LEU A 8 3.21 1.02 -3.73
C LEU A 8 3.74 2.28 -3.02
N LEU A 9 3.56 3.42 -3.69
CA LEU A 9 3.94 4.73 -3.16
C LEU A 9 2.88 5.22 -2.17
N ALA A 10 3.26 5.32 -0.91
CA ALA A 10 2.42 5.89 0.13
C ALA A 10 3.18 6.94 0.91
N LYS A 11 2.50 8.05 1.26
CA LYS A 11 3.07 9.10 2.09
C LYS A 11 2.58 8.95 3.53
N PRO A 12 3.47 8.82 4.53
CA PRO A 12 3.08 8.92 5.91
C PRO A 12 2.66 10.36 6.23
N THR A 13 1.52 10.52 6.89
CA THR A 13 1.02 11.80 7.38
C THR A 13 0.80 11.68 8.89
N TYR A 14 1.11 12.72 9.65
CA TYR A 14 0.97 12.76 11.11
C TYR A 14 1.62 11.56 11.85
N GLY A 15 2.69 10.99 11.29
CA GLY A 15 3.44 9.87 11.88
C GLY A 15 2.77 8.50 11.83
N ASN A 16 1.44 8.44 11.87
CA ASN A 16 0.68 7.19 12.06
C ASN A 16 -0.32 6.87 10.95
N ILE A 17 -0.51 7.77 9.97
CA ILE A 17 -1.53 7.62 8.92
C ILE A 17 -0.84 7.40 7.58
N ILE A 18 -1.15 6.29 6.92
CA ILE A 18 -0.73 6.01 5.55
C ILE A 18 -1.83 6.46 4.59
N ARG A 19 -1.54 7.44 3.73
CA ARG A 19 -2.49 7.94 2.73
C ARG A 19 -2.21 7.33 1.36
N PHE A 20 -3.21 6.68 0.78
CA PHE A 20 -3.20 6.19 -0.60
C PHE A 20 -4.01 7.13 -1.47
N ALA A 21 -3.40 7.67 -2.53
CA ALA A 21 -4.05 8.56 -3.48
C ALA A 21 -3.94 7.95 -4.90
N PRO A 22 -4.78 6.94 -5.22
CA PRO A 22 -4.77 6.35 -6.56
C PRO A 22 -5.36 7.33 -7.59
N PRO A 23 -4.92 7.25 -8.86
CA PRO A 23 -5.51 8.04 -9.93
C PRO A 23 -6.95 7.59 -10.22
N LEU A 24 -7.79 8.49 -10.70
CA LEU A 24 -9.20 8.20 -11.07
C LEU A 24 -9.35 7.20 -12.22
N VAL A 25 -8.26 6.91 -12.93
CA VAL A 25 -8.18 5.97 -14.07
C VAL A 25 -7.86 4.54 -13.61
N ILE A 26 -7.69 4.30 -12.30
CA ILE A 26 -7.34 2.98 -11.79
C ILE A 26 -8.41 1.93 -12.15
N THR A 27 -7.95 0.78 -12.64
CA THR A 27 -8.83 -0.33 -13.03
C THR A 27 -9.05 -1.30 -11.87
N LYS A 28 -10.15 -2.08 -11.90
CA LYS A 28 -10.44 -3.10 -10.87
C LYS A 28 -9.28 -4.09 -10.61
N PRO A 29 -8.58 -4.61 -11.63
CA PRO A 29 -7.43 -5.50 -11.41
C PRO A 29 -6.29 -4.81 -10.66
N GLN A 30 -5.92 -3.59 -11.07
CA GLN A 30 -4.86 -2.80 -10.41
C GLN A 30 -5.22 -2.47 -8.96
N LEU A 31 -6.50 -2.20 -8.68
CA LEU A 31 -6.97 -1.99 -7.31
C LEU A 31 -6.80 -3.25 -6.46
N LYS A 32 -7.13 -4.43 -6.99
CA LYS A 32 -6.94 -5.71 -6.29
C LYS A 32 -5.47 -5.99 -6.00
N GLU A 33 -4.58 -5.73 -6.97
CA GLU A 33 -3.13 -5.86 -6.78
C GLU A 33 -2.63 -4.92 -5.67
N CYS A 34 -3.08 -3.66 -5.68
CA CYS A 34 -2.73 -2.70 -4.64
C CYS A 34 -3.18 -3.15 -3.24
N ILE A 35 -4.41 -3.67 -3.13
CA ILE A 35 -4.94 -4.20 -1.87
C ILE A 35 -4.11 -5.41 -1.41
N GLN A 36 -3.76 -6.32 -2.32
CA GLN A 36 -2.95 -7.49 -1.99
C GLN A 36 -1.59 -7.06 -1.43
N ILE A 37 -0.91 -6.11 -2.08
CA ILE A 37 0.36 -5.56 -1.62
C ILE A 37 0.23 -4.96 -0.21
N ILE A 38 -0.86 -4.23 0.07
CA ILE A 38 -1.11 -3.66 1.40
C ILE A 38 -1.26 -4.76 2.45
N CYS A 39 -2.09 -5.77 2.17
CA CYS A 39 -2.30 -6.91 3.08
C CYS A 39 -1.00 -7.67 3.36
N ASP A 40 -0.23 -8.02 2.31
CA ASP A 40 1.02 -8.76 2.46
C ASP A 40 2.05 -7.97 3.26
N THR A 41 2.09 -6.64 3.07
CA THR A 41 2.95 -5.75 3.85
C THR A 41 2.56 -5.74 5.32
N LEU A 42 1.26 -5.63 5.64
CA LEU A 42 0.78 -5.63 7.03
C LEU A 42 1.06 -6.98 7.72
N VAL A 43 0.84 -8.10 7.03
CA VAL A 43 1.13 -9.45 7.56
C VAL A 43 2.63 -9.65 7.82
N GLU A 44 3.50 -9.18 6.92
CA GLU A 44 4.94 -9.22 7.13
C GLU A 44 5.39 -8.38 8.32
N PHE A 45 4.74 -7.23 8.56
CA PHE A 45 5.02 -6.40 9.73
C PHE A 45 4.54 -7.03 11.03
N GLU A 46 3.39 -7.71 11.03
CA GLU A 46 2.87 -8.39 12.23
C GLU A 46 3.71 -9.61 12.62
N LYS A 47 4.32 -10.29 11.65
CA LYS A 47 5.22 -11.43 11.90
C LYS A 47 6.61 -11.03 12.42
N LYS A 48 6.91 -9.73 12.52
CA LYS A 48 8.22 -9.19 12.89
C LYS A 48 8.21 -8.64 14.30
#